data_AF-A0A3M1JKW8-F1
#
_entry.id   AF-A0A3M1JKW8-F1
#
_cell.length_a   1.000
_cell.length_b   1.000
_cell.length_c   1.000
_cell.angle_alpha   90.00
_cell.angle_beta   90.00
_cell.angle_gamma   90.00
#
_symmetry.space_group_name_H-M   'P 1'
#
loop_
_entity.id
_entity.type
_entity.pdbx_description
1 polymer ?
#
loop_
_entity_poly.entity_id
_entity_poly.type
_entity_poly.pdbx_seq_one_letter_code
_entity_poly.pdbx_strand_id
1 'polypeptide(L)'
;MRESREETMREAKGFRPVRTADGSWTFFSEEYQETMHSVSGAWEESLKKFAEPACVREFAKRGSIRILDVGFGTGLNTAAALHLALGENPQADILVVGLEKENFQETIREMKVPAREFEIVQNKAEFVPLDRALVKQLLSPANGVKISVVMEDATLSARVLLEEGADG
;
A
#
# COMPACT_ATOMS: atom_id res chain seq x y z
N MET A 1 -9.46 -34.78 -15.33
CA MET A 1 -8.48 -34.17 -14.41
C MET A 1 -8.15 -32.82 -15.01
N ARG A 2 -8.68 -31.71 -14.47
CA ARG A 2 -8.38 -30.37 -14.98
C ARG A 2 -7.04 -29.98 -14.39
N GLU A 3 -6.02 -29.83 -15.22
CA GLU A 3 -4.76 -29.19 -14.84
C GLU A 3 -5.10 -27.85 -14.19
N SER A 4 -4.77 -27.69 -12.91
CA SER A 4 -4.80 -26.38 -12.28
C SER A 4 -3.74 -25.55 -12.99
N ARG A 5 -4.15 -24.59 -13.81
CA ARG A 5 -3.24 -23.52 -14.22
C ARG A 5 -2.66 -22.95 -12.94
N GLU A 6 -1.37 -23.16 -12.70
CA GLU A 6 -0.66 -22.44 -11.66
C GLU A 6 -0.93 -20.95 -11.92
N GLU A 7 -1.55 -20.25 -10.96
CA GLU A 7 -1.74 -18.81 -11.08
C GLU A 7 -0.35 -18.18 -11.11
N THR A 8 0.14 -17.87 -12.31
CA THR A 8 1.41 -17.18 -12.49
C THR A 8 1.19 -15.69 -12.17
N MET A 9 1.98 -15.15 -11.24
CA MET A 9 2.00 -13.72 -10.96
C MET A 9 3.10 -13.02 -11.75
N ARG A 10 2.85 -11.76 -12.12
CA ARG A 10 3.83 -10.89 -12.76
C ARG A 10 5.01 -10.62 -11.83
N GLU A 11 6.20 -10.71 -12.38
CA GLU A 11 7.43 -10.24 -11.74
C GLU A 11 7.54 -8.71 -11.85
N ALA A 12 8.09 -8.07 -10.83
CA ALA A 12 8.61 -6.72 -10.92
C ALA A 12 10.13 -6.78 -11.07
N LYS A 13 10.75 -5.71 -11.58
CA LYS A 13 12.20 -5.69 -11.84
C LYS A 13 13.00 -5.96 -10.56
N GLY A 14 13.70 -7.09 -10.48
CA GLY A 14 14.46 -7.50 -9.28
C GLY A 14 13.59 -8.09 -8.16
N PHE A 15 12.31 -8.38 -8.43
CA PHE A 15 11.36 -8.92 -7.46
C PHE A 15 10.59 -10.11 -8.04
N ARG A 16 10.79 -11.28 -7.44
CA ARG A 16 10.12 -12.52 -7.85
C ARG A 16 8.93 -12.81 -6.94
N PRO A 17 7.73 -13.10 -7.47
CA PRO A 17 6.55 -13.37 -6.66
C PRO A 17 6.71 -14.68 -5.88
N VAL A 18 6.23 -14.70 -4.65
CA VAL A 18 6.21 -15.86 -3.76
C VAL A 18 4.82 -15.99 -3.16
N ARG A 19 4.18 -17.14 -3.37
CA ARG A 19 2.88 -17.44 -2.75
C ARG A 19 3.08 -17.68 -1.26
N THR A 20 2.25 -17.07 -0.43
CA THR A 20 2.27 -17.27 1.03
C THR A 20 1.20 -18.26 1.48
N ALA A 21 1.33 -18.78 2.71
CA ALA A 21 0.43 -19.83 3.19
C ALA A 21 -1.02 -19.36 3.44
N ASP A 22 -1.26 -18.05 3.63
CA ASP A 22 -2.62 -17.49 3.75
C ASP A 22 -3.29 -17.24 2.38
N GLY A 23 -2.63 -17.62 1.28
CA GLY A 23 -3.14 -17.49 -0.08
C GLY A 23 -2.90 -16.11 -0.71
N SER A 24 -2.28 -15.16 0.00
CA SER A 24 -1.79 -13.90 -0.57
C SER A 24 -0.40 -14.04 -1.21
N TRP A 25 0.13 -12.95 -1.76
CA TRP A 25 1.45 -12.89 -2.40
C TRP A 25 2.40 -11.98 -1.63
N THR A 26 3.66 -12.40 -1.58
CA THR A 26 4.80 -11.56 -1.25
C THR A 26 5.78 -11.58 -2.41
N PHE A 27 6.85 -10.80 -2.34
CA PHE A 27 7.89 -10.76 -3.37
C PHE A 27 9.25 -10.93 -2.72
N PHE A 28 10.09 -11.77 -3.31
CA PHE A 28 11.49 -11.90 -2.96
C PHE A 28 12.29 -10.84 -3.69
N SER A 29 12.98 -9.96 -2.94
CA SER A 29 13.91 -8.98 -3.48
C SER A 29 15.27 -9.62 -3.77
N GLU A 30 15.74 -9.50 -5.00
CA GLU A 30 17.08 -9.94 -5.37
C GLU A 30 18.19 -9.04 -4.79
N GLU A 31 17.89 -7.78 -4.50
CA GLU A 31 18.86 -6.86 -3.88
C GLU A 31 19.06 -7.19 -2.40
N TYR A 32 17.97 -7.32 -1.64
CA TYR A 32 18.02 -7.54 -0.20
C TYR A 32 18.10 -9.01 0.21
N GLN A 33 17.88 -9.93 -0.73
CA GLN A 33 17.85 -11.38 -0.48
C GLN A 33 16.77 -11.80 0.54
N GLU A 34 15.67 -11.05 0.60
CA GLU A 34 14.58 -11.22 1.57
C GLU A 34 13.21 -11.08 0.90
N THR A 35 12.16 -11.64 1.51
CA THR A 35 10.78 -11.41 1.08
C THR A 35 10.21 -10.15 1.72
N MET A 36 9.42 -9.37 0.97
CA MET A 36 8.79 -8.12 1.47
C MET A 36 7.85 -8.32 2.66
N HIS A 37 7.30 -9.53 2.79
CA HIS A 37 6.40 -9.96 3.85
C HIS A 37 6.69 -11.42 4.22
N SER A 38 6.18 -11.84 5.37
CA SER A 38 6.23 -13.21 5.87
C SER A 38 5.61 -14.19 4.88
N VAL A 39 6.34 -15.26 4.57
CA VAL A 39 5.85 -16.40 3.77
C VAL A 39 4.74 -17.19 4.47
N SER A 40 4.61 -17.04 5.80
CA SER A 40 3.50 -17.64 6.56
C SER A 40 2.14 -17.01 6.21
N GLY A 41 2.14 -15.77 5.71
CA GLY A 41 0.93 -15.05 5.34
C GLY A 41 1.20 -13.55 5.28
N ALA A 42 1.25 -13.01 4.06
CA ALA A 42 1.51 -11.58 3.87
C ALA A 42 0.30 -10.73 4.25
N TRP A 43 -0.91 -11.20 3.92
CA TRP A 43 -2.14 -10.51 4.29
C TRP A 43 -2.37 -10.53 5.81
N GLU A 44 -2.18 -11.68 6.45
CA GLU A 44 -2.26 -11.81 7.90
C GLU A 44 -1.25 -10.89 8.61
N GLU A 45 -0.01 -10.82 8.10
CA GLU A 45 1.00 -9.91 8.62
C GLU A 45 0.58 -8.44 8.49
N SER A 46 0.14 -8.01 7.30
CA SER A 46 -0.32 -6.64 7.05
C SER A 46 -1.47 -6.23 8.00
N LEU A 47 -2.40 -7.16 8.29
CA LEU A 47 -3.46 -6.91 9.27
C LEU A 47 -2.91 -6.81 10.70
N LYS A 48 -2.25 -7.87 11.18
CA LYS A 48 -1.95 -8.04 12.62
C LYS A 48 -0.75 -7.24 13.10
N LYS A 49 0.24 -7.01 12.24
CA LYS A 49 1.48 -6.30 12.63
C LYS A 49 1.46 -4.82 12.27
N PHE A 50 0.63 -4.39 11.32
CA PHE A 50 0.61 -3.02 10.84
C PHE A 50 -0.75 -2.34 11.03
N ALA A 51 -1.81 -2.84 10.39
CA ALA A 51 -3.09 -2.15 10.36
C ALA A 51 -3.81 -2.12 11.73
N GLU A 52 -3.82 -3.24 12.46
CA GLU A 52 -4.41 -3.31 13.81
C GLU A 52 -3.65 -2.44 14.82
N PRO A 53 -2.31 -2.55 14.96
CA PRO A 53 -1.55 -1.70 15.89
C PRO A 53 -1.59 -0.20 15.56
N ALA A 54 -1.82 0.16 14.29
CA ALA A 54 -2.02 1.55 13.88
C ALA A 54 -3.39 2.13 14.30
N CYS A 55 -4.24 1.36 14.99
CA CYS A 55 -5.55 1.79 15.51
C CYS A 55 -6.47 2.38 14.43
N VAL A 56 -6.38 1.88 13.19
CA VAL A 56 -7.07 2.45 12.01
C VAL A 56 -8.59 2.56 12.23
N ARG A 57 -9.20 1.59 12.91
CA ARG A 57 -10.64 1.61 13.25
C ARG A 57 -11.02 2.83 14.09
N GLU A 58 -10.21 3.19 15.08
CA GLU A 58 -10.52 4.33 15.95
C GLU A 58 -10.44 5.67 15.21
N PHE A 59 -9.56 5.78 14.22
CA PHE A 59 -9.52 6.94 13.34
C PHE A 59 -10.71 6.95 12.38
N ALA A 60 -11.13 5.79 11.84
CA ALA A 60 -12.26 5.67 10.93
C ALA A 60 -13.58 6.18 11.54
N LYS A 61 -13.80 5.95 12.84
CA LYS A 61 -14.96 6.48 13.58
C LYS A 61 -15.08 7.99 13.55
N ARG A 62 -13.97 8.72 13.34
CA ARG A 62 -13.94 10.19 13.26
C ARG A 62 -14.37 10.73 11.89
N GLY A 63 -14.60 9.85 10.92
CA GLY A 63 -15.07 10.20 9.57
C GLY A 63 -13.97 10.52 8.57
N SER A 64 -12.74 10.83 9.03
CA SER A 64 -11.60 11.03 8.12
C SER A 64 -10.31 10.42 8.68
N ILE A 65 -9.49 9.86 7.78
CA ILE A 65 -8.22 9.21 8.11
C ILE A 65 -7.15 9.67 7.09
N ARG A 66 -5.94 9.91 7.58
CA ARG A 66 -4.77 10.16 6.75
C ARG A 66 -3.71 9.12 7.09
N ILE A 67 -3.18 8.44 6.09
CA ILE A 67 -2.24 7.33 6.22
C ILE A 67 -0.99 7.66 5.42
N LEU A 68 0.18 7.48 6.05
CA LEU A 68 1.48 7.47 5.39
C LEU A 68 1.95 6.02 5.32
N ASP A 69 2.19 5.50 4.11
CA ASP A 69 2.69 4.15 3.88
C ASP A 69 4.12 4.22 3.31
N VAL A 70 5.11 3.92 4.14
CA VAL A 70 6.54 4.03 3.78
C VAL A 70 7.03 2.68 3.28
N GLY A 71 7.51 2.64 2.03
CA GLY A 71 7.76 1.37 1.35
C GLY A 71 6.45 0.75 0.87
N PHE A 72 5.68 1.52 0.10
CA PHE A 72 4.34 1.14 -0.34
C PHE A 72 4.30 -0.24 -1.01
N GLY A 73 5.34 -0.59 -1.76
CA GLY A 73 5.50 -1.88 -2.44
C GLY A 73 4.27 -2.21 -3.28
N THR A 74 3.62 -3.32 -2.97
CA THR A 74 2.39 -3.78 -3.63
C THR A 74 1.11 -3.22 -2.99
N GLY A 75 1.22 -2.32 -2.01
CA GLY A 75 0.09 -1.70 -1.31
C GLY A 75 -0.67 -2.63 -0.36
N LEU A 76 -0.06 -3.73 0.09
CA LEU A 76 -0.75 -4.72 0.94
C LEU A 76 -1.08 -4.16 2.33
N ASN A 77 -0.17 -3.39 2.91
CA ASN A 77 -0.41 -2.67 4.17
C ASN A 77 -1.53 -1.64 4.03
N THR A 78 -1.49 -0.83 2.96
CA THR A 78 -2.60 0.07 2.61
C THR A 78 -3.93 -0.68 2.48
N ALA A 79 -3.98 -1.82 1.78
CA ALA A 79 -5.20 -2.60 1.63
C ALA A 79 -5.72 -3.14 2.97
N ALA A 80 -4.83 -3.60 3.86
CA ALA A 80 -5.18 -4.02 5.20
C ALA A 80 -5.76 -2.86 6.03
N ALA A 81 -5.17 -1.68 5.93
CA ALA A 81 -5.69 -0.48 6.58
C ALA A 81 -7.08 -0.09 6.02
N LEU A 82 -7.28 -0.11 4.69
CA LEU A 82 -8.57 0.14 4.06
C LEU A 82 -9.64 -0.89 4.50
N HIS A 83 -9.26 -2.16 4.60
CA HIS A 83 -10.14 -3.23 5.07
C HIS A 83 -10.66 -2.96 6.49
N LEU A 84 -9.77 -2.57 7.42
CA LEU A 84 -10.17 -2.23 8.78
C LEU A 84 -10.98 -0.92 8.83
N ALA A 85 -10.54 0.12 8.11
CA ALA A 85 -11.17 1.44 8.11
C ALA A 85 -12.60 1.40 7.56
N LEU A 86 -12.77 0.85 6.35
CA LEU A 86 -14.07 0.79 5.67
C LEU A 86 -14.99 -0.25 6.29
N GLY A 87 -14.43 -1.28 6.92
CA GLY A 87 -15.20 -2.20 7.75
C GLY A 87 -15.77 -1.55 9.01
N GLU A 88 -15.09 -0.53 9.55
CA GLU A 88 -15.56 0.24 10.71
C GLU A 88 -16.51 1.38 10.31
N ASN A 89 -16.15 2.15 9.29
CA ASN A 89 -16.95 3.24 8.76
C ASN A 89 -16.85 3.26 7.21
N PRO A 90 -17.85 2.69 6.51
CA PRO A 90 -17.87 2.66 5.05
C PRO A 90 -17.91 4.04 4.37
N GLN A 91 -18.22 5.09 5.12
CA GLN A 91 -18.29 6.48 4.63
C GLN A 91 -17.05 7.30 5.03
N ALA A 92 -16.01 6.68 5.60
CA ALA A 92 -14.80 7.40 5.97
C ALA A 92 -14.08 7.96 4.73
N ASP A 93 -13.69 9.22 4.80
CA ASP A 93 -12.76 9.82 3.86
C ASP A 93 -11.34 9.38 4.20
N ILE A 94 -10.67 8.68 3.27
CA ILE A 94 -9.35 8.10 3.50
C ILE A 94 -8.36 8.66 2.49
N LEU A 95 -7.38 9.40 3.00
CA LEU A 95 -6.23 9.84 2.24
C LEU A 95 -5.04 8.94 2.55
N VAL A 96 -4.48 8.30 1.53
CA VAL A 96 -3.24 7.54 1.62
C VAL A 96 -2.16 8.24 0.79
N VAL A 97 -1.01 8.47 1.41
CA VAL A 97 0.22 8.86 0.73
C VAL A 97 1.22 7.73 0.91
N GLY A 98 1.55 7.05 -0.18
CA GLY A 98 2.61 6.04 -0.23
C GLY A 98 3.94 6.65 -0.65
N LEU A 99 5.05 6.17 -0.11
CA LEU A 99 6.40 6.44 -0.61
C LEU A 99 7.00 5.14 -1.13
N GLU A 100 7.47 5.14 -2.38
CA GLU A 100 8.04 3.94 -2.98
C GLU A 100 9.09 4.28 -4.03
N LYS A 101 10.20 3.54 -4.01
CA LYS A 101 11.28 3.71 -4.97
C LYS A 101 11.04 2.90 -6.25
N GLU A 102 10.44 1.72 -6.12
CA GLU A 102 10.27 0.76 -7.20
C GLU A 102 8.86 0.75 -7.77
N ASN A 103 8.72 0.64 -9.09
CA ASN A 103 7.41 0.69 -9.72
C ASN A 103 6.70 -0.68 -9.70
N PHE A 104 5.78 -0.85 -8.76
CA PHE A 104 4.90 -2.03 -8.65
C PHE A 104 3.53 -1.86 -9.33
N GLN A 105 3.28 -0.77 -10.05
CA GLN A 105 1.94 -0.43 -10.55
C GLN A 105 1.29 -1.54 -11.38
N GLU A 106 2.03 -2.15 -12.32
CA GLU A 106 1.50 -3.27 -13.13
C GLU A 106 1.32 -4.54 -12.29
N THR A 107 2.22 -4.80 -11.34
CA THR A 107 2.11 -5.93 -10.42
C THR A 107 0.84 -5.81 -9.58
N ILE A 108 0.54 -4.62 -9.05
CA ILE A 108 -0.66 -4.36 -8.25
C ILE A 108 -1.92 -4.67 -9.06
N ARG A 109 -2.00 -4.23 -10.32
CA ARG A 109 -3.18 -4.44 -11.18
C ARG A 109 -3.52 -5.91 -11.41
N GLU A 110 -2.52 -6.79 -11.37
CA GLU A 110 -2.69 -8.23 -11.64
C GLU A 110 -2.76 -9.06 -10.34
N MET A 111 -2.26 -8.53 -9.22
CA MET A 111 -2.15 -9.24 -7.95
C MET A 111 -3.53 -9.51 -7.32
N LYS A 112 -3.74 -10.74 -6.88
CA LYS A 112 -4.93 -11.16 -6.15
C LYS A 112 -4.61 -11.34 -4.67
N VAL A 113 -5.43 -10.77 -3.82
CA VAL A 113 -5.31 -10.84 -2.35
C VAL A 113 -6.65 -11.33 -1.79
N PRO A 114 -6.69 -12.08 -0.67
CA PRO A 114 -7.92 -12.48 0.00
C PRO A 114 -8.65 -11.32 0.70
N ALA A 115 -8.75 -10.14 0.05
CA ALA A 115 -9.41 -8.95 0.55
C ALA A 115 -9.97 -8.13 -0.63
N ARG A 116 -11.27 -7.89 -0.62
CA ARG A 116 -11.95 -7.09 -1.67
C ARG A 116 -11.45 -5.64 -1.71
N GLU A 117 -11.03 -5.09 -0.56
CA GLU A 117 -10.52 -3.73 -0.47
C GLU A 117 -9.18 -3.55 -1.21
N PHE A 118 -8.48 -4.64 -1.54
CA PHE A 118 -7.32 -4.58 -2.44
C PHE A 118 -7.69 -4.05 -3.83
N GLU A 119 -8.92 -4.29 -4.31
CA GLU A 119 -9.41 -3.71 -5.58
C GLU A 119 -9.42 -2.18 -5.55
N ILE A 120 -9.59 -1.57 -4.37
CA ILE A 120 -9.51 -0.11 -4.22
C ILE A 120 -8.08 0.35 -4.49
N VAL A 121 -7.08 -0.37 -3.98
CA VAL A 121 -5.66 -0.09 -4.26
C VAL A 121 -5.37 -0.23 -5.76
N GLN A 122 -5.85 -1.31 -6.39
CA GLN A 122 -5.67 -1.55 -7.82
C GLN A 122 -6.23 -0.43 -8.70
N ASN A 123 -7.41 0.08 -8.34
CA ASN A 123 -8.13 1.06 -9.14
C ASN A 123 -7.77 2.51 -8.81
N LYS A 124 -7.28 2.80 -7.61
CA LYS A 124 -7.09 4.17 -7.12
C LYS A 124 -5.65 4.56 -6.80
N ALA A 125 -4.70 3.63 -6.75
CA ALA A 125 -3.30 3.99 -6.52
C ALA A 125 -2.71 4.71 -7.75
N GLU A 126 -2.46 6.01 -7.60
CA GLU A 126 -1.82 6.84 -8.62
C GLU A 126 -0.33 7.01 -8.29
N PHE A 127 0.54 6.45 -9.12
CA PHE A 127 1.98 6.61 -9.01
C PHE A 127 2.40 7.94 -9.66
N VAL A 128 3.03 8.81 -8.88
CA VAL A 128 3.39 10.18 -9.30
C VAL A 128 4.84 10.49 -8.95
N PRO A 129 5.56 11.31 -9.73
CA PRO A 129 6.89 11.80 -9.33
C PRO A 129 6.79 12.71 -8.10
N LEU A 130 7.85 12.76 -7.28
CA LEU A 130 7.94 13.82 -6.26
C LEU A 130 8.12 15.17 -6.95
N ASP A 131 7.11 16.01 -6.84
CA ASP A 131 7.17 17.43 -7.20
C ASP A 131 6.65 18.25 -6.01
N ARG A 132 7.44 19.22 -5.54
CA ARG A 132 7.07 20.13 -4.44
C ARG A 132 5.77 20.87 -4.73
N ALA A 133 5.47 21.16 -6.01
CA ALA A 133 4.21 21.77 -6.41
C ALA A 133 3.01 20.84 -6.19
N LEU A 134 3.22 19.52 -6.23
CA LEU A 134 2.16 18.52 -6.08
C LEU A 134 1.88 18.16 -4.61
N VAL A 135 2.76 18.46 -3.66
CA VAL A 135 2.57 18.12 -2.23
C VAL A 135 1.23 18.62 -1.69
N LYS A 136 0.87 19.88 -1.98
CA LYS A 136 -0.43 20.45 -1.57
C LYS A 136 -1.62 19.69 -2.18
N GLN A 137 -1.48 19.24 -3.42
CA GLN A 137 -2.49 18.44 -4.10
C GLN A 137 -2.56 17.03 -3.52
N LEU A 138 -1.43 16.39 -3.19
CA LEU A 138 -1.40 15.07 -2.56
C LEU A 138 -2.11 15.12 -1.21
N LEU A 139 -1.83 16.15 -0.43
CA LEU A 139 -2.37 16.34 0.91
C LEU A 139 -3.80 16.90 0.96
N SER A 140 -4.41 17.21 -0.18
CA SER A 140 -5.79 17.72 -0.23
C SER A 140 -6.79 16.71 0.37
N PRO A 141 -7.87 17.18 1.03
CA PRO A 141 -8.90 16.31 1.56
C PRO A 141 -9.44 15.34 0.49
N ALA A 142 -9.63 14.09 0.89
CA ALA A 142 -10.28 13.09 0.04
C ALA A 142 -11.81 13.21 0.15
N ASN A 143 -12.50 12.84 -0.93
CA ASN A 143 -13.93 12.50 -0.89
C ASN A 143 -14.02 11.01 -1.21
N GLY A 144 -14.26 10.19 -0.19
CA GLY A 144 -14.01 8.75 -0.19
C GLY A 144 -12.52 8.40 -0.08
N VAL A 145 -12.08 7.37 -0.81
CA VAL A 145 -10.68 6.91 -0.80
C VAL A 145 -9.85 7.57 -1.91
N LYS A 146 -8.70 8.14 -1.55
CA LYS A 146 -7.67 8.65 -2.45
C LYS A 146 -6.31 8.05 -2.07
N ILE A 147 -5.58 7.51 -3.05
CA ILE A 147 -4.27 6.88 -2.84
C ILE A 147 -3.29 7.48 -3.83
N SER A 148 -2.26 8.14 -3.33
CA SER A 148 -1.18 8.67 -4.16
C SER A 148 0.14 8.07 -3.72
N VAL A 149 0.89 7.48 -4.64
CA VAL A 149 2.17 6.84 -4.39
C VAL A 149 3.25 7.70 -5.02
N VAL A 150 4.04 8.35 -4.16
CA VAL A 150 5.15 9.18 -4.60
C VAL A 150 6.33 8.27 -4.93
N MET A 151 6.74 8.31 -6.18
CA MET A 151 7.89 7.57 -6.69
C MET A 151 9.19 8.27 -6.29
N GLU A 152 9.83 7.80 -5.21
CA GLU A 152 11.08 8.36 -4.71
C GLU A 152 11.82 7.42 -3.75
N ASP A 153 13.09 7.74 -3.48
CA ASP A 153 13.79 7.18 -2.34
C ASP A 153 13.24 7.81 -1.05
N ALA A 154 12.65 6.99 -0.17
CA ALA A 154 12.02 7.43 1.08
C ALA A 154 12.96 8.26 1.97
N THR A 155 14.28 8.06 1.86
CA THR A 155 15.31 8.79 2.59
C THR A 155 15.50 10.22 2.08
N LEU A 156 15.30 10.46 0.78
CA LEU A 156 15.25 11.81 0.23
C LEU A 156 13.89 12.48 0.53
N SER A 157 12.77 11.76 0.42
CA SER A 157 11.41 12.30 0.63
C SER A 157 11.23 12.87 2.03
N ALA A 158 11.69 12.13 3.04
CA ALA A 158 11.54 12.52 4.44
C ALA A 158 12.26 13.84 4.73
N ARG A 159 13.42 14.10 4.08
CA ARG A 159 14.13 15.37 4.21
C ARG A 159 13.35 16.54 3.60
N VAL A 160 12.82 16.35 2.40
CA VAL A 160 12.03 17.38 1.69
C VAL A 160 10.75 17.73 2.45
N LEU A 161 10.05 16.73 2.99
CA LEU A 161 8.80 16.93 3.75
C LEU A 161 9.04 17.57 5.13
N LEU A 162 10.17 17.26 5.79
CA LEU A 162 10.54 17.87 7.08
C LEU A 162 11.02 19.32 6.94
N GLU A 163 11.71 19.64 5.85
CA GLU A 163 12.17 21.02 5.57
C GLU A 163 11.01 21.96 5.25
N GLU A 164 9.95 21.49 4.58
CA GLU A 164 8.79 22.31 4.20
C GLU A 164 7.64 22.27 5.21
N GLY A 165 7.64 21.31 6.15
CA GLY A 165 6.63 21.16 7.20
C GLY A 165 6.92 21.92 8.49
N ALA A 166 8.09 22.54 8.61
CA ALA A 166 8.53 23.27 9.81
C ALA A 166 8.11 24.75 9.83
N ASP A 167 7.59 25.27 8.71
CA ASP A 167 7.18 26.67 8.55
C ASP A 167 5.63 26.86 8.55
N GLY A 168 4.88 25.89 9.09
CA GLY A 168 3.41 25.91 9.16
C GLY A 168 2.84 25.93 10.57
#